data_AF-A0A7J4D119-F1
#
_entry.id   AF-A0A7J4D119-F1
#
_cell.length_a   1.000
_cell.length_b   1.000
_cell.length_c   1.000
_cell.angle_alpha   90.00
_cell.angle_beta   90.00
_cell.angle_gamma   90.00
#
_symmetry.space_group_name_H-M   'P 1'
#
loop_
_entity.id
_entity.type
_entity.pdbx_description
1 polymer ?
#
loop_
_entity_poly.entity_id
_entity_poly.type
_entity_poly.pdbx_seq_one_letter_code
_entity_poly.pdbx_strand_id
1 'polypeptide(L)'
;MPGQGRRGRTDAFQKRARREGYRSRSVYKLMDIQKRSKIFRKDDTVLDLGAAPGGWSQIALEYIGEDGKLVGMDLQHILPLKGAQFLQGDIRESETRKELEK
;
A
#
# COMPACT_ATOMS: atom_id res chain seq x y z
N MET A 1 -18.95 -5.10 14.73
CA MET A 1 -18.70 -6.56 14.66
C MET A 1 -17.25 -6.78 14.25
N PRO A 2 -16.35 -7.25 15.14
CA PRO A 2 -14.97 -7.52 14.76
C PRO A 2 -14.92 -8.72 13.81
N GLY A 3 -14.36 -8.53 12.62
CA GLY A 3 -14.33 -9.54 11.55
C GLY A 3 -13.37 -10.68 11.88
N GLN A 4 -13.90 -11.80 12.36
CA GLN A 4 -13.14 -13.04 12.56
C GLN A 4 -12.63 -13.57 11.20
N GLY A 5 -11.32 -13.51 11.00
CA GLY A 5 -10.66 -14.10 9.84
C GLY A 5 -10.78 -15.63 9.87
N ARG A 6 -11.44 -16.20 8.85
CA ARG A 6 -11.49 -17.65 8.62
C ARG A 6 -10.09 -18.15 8.24
N ARG A 7 -9.29 -18.53 9.24
CA ARG A 7 -8.09 -19.37 9.08
C ARG A 7 -8.57 -20.74 8.59
N GLY A 8 -8.32 -21.08 7.33
CA GLY A 8 -8.65 -22.42 6.82
C GLY A 8 -8.88 -22.56 5.31
N ARG A 9 -9.02 -21.47 4.54
CA ARG A 9 -8.84 -21.54 3.08
C ARG A 9 -7.44 -21.07 2.78
N THR A 10 -6.59 -21.95 2.27
CA THR A 10 -5.36 -21.53 1.57
C THR A 10 -5.81 -20.61 0.45
N ASP A 11 -5.70 -19.30 0.69
CA ASP A 11 -6.41 -18.32 -0.11
C ASP A 11 -5.84 -18.35 -1.54
N ALA A 12 -6.68 -18.71 -2.50
CA ALA A 12 -6.32 -18.69 -3.91
C ALA A 12 -5.75 -17.32 -4.31
N PHE A 13 -6.25 -16.23 -3.71
CA PHE A 13 -5.70 -14.88 -3.90
C PHE A 13 -4.31 -14.72 -3.31
N GLN A 14 -4.00 -15.33 -2.17
CA GLN A 14 -2.65 -15.30 -1.61
C GLN A 14 -1.66 -16.07 -2.49
N LYS A 15 -2.05 -17.25 -2.99
CA LYS A 15 -1.23 -18.03 -3.93
C LYS A 15 -1.02 -17.26 -5.24
N ARG A 16 -2.10 -16.67 -5.77
CA ARG A 16 -2.08 -15.85 -6.98
C ARG A 16 -1.18 -14.63 -6.81
N ALA A 17 -1.33 -13.88 -5.71
CA ALA A 17 -0.51 -12.69 -5.41
C ALA A 17 0.97 -13.04 -5.36
N ARG A 18 1.34 -14.13 -4.68
CA ARG A 18 2.73 -14.61 -4.65
C ARG A 18 3.26 -14.96 -6.04
N ARG A 19 2.46 -15.65 -6.86
CA ARG A 19 2.82 -16.01 -8.24
C ARG A 19 3.00 -14.77 -9.14
N GLU A 20 2.20 -13.73 -8.90
CA GLU A 20 2.24 -12.46 -9.63
C GLU A 20 3.25 -11.46 -9.03
N GLY A 21 3.99 -11.83 -7.97
CA GLY A 21 5.01 -10.96 -7.35
C GLY A 21 4.45 -9.85 -6.45
N TYR A 22 3.17 -9.90 -6.10
CA TYR A 22 2.55 -8.97 -5.18
C TYR A 22 2.83 -9.32 -3.72
N ARG A 23 3.11 -8.30 -2.91
CA ARG A 23 3.44 -8.42 -1.48
C ARG A 23 2.25 -8.81 -0.62
N SER A 24 1.02 -8.59 -1.10
CA SER A 24 -0.19 -8.99 -0.39
C SER A 24 -1.32 -9.36 -1.35
N ARG A 25 -2.31 -10.12 -0.87
CA ARG A 25 -3.58 -10.36 -1.59
C ARG A 25 -4.50 -9.14 -1.64
N SER A 26 -4.23 -8.08 -0.86
CA SER A 26 -5.11 -6.90 -0.82
C SER A 26 -5.02 -6.05 -2.08
N VAL A 27 -4.00 -6.27 -2.92
CA VAL A 27 -3.83 -5.62 -4.22
C VAL A 27 -5.07 -5.71 -5.11
N TYR A 28 -5.74 -6.88 -5.15
CA TYR A 28 -6.92 -7.07 -5.98
C TYR A 28 -8.07 -6.15 -5.58
N LYS A 29 -8.19 -5.81 -4.29
CA LYS A 29 -9.19 -4.85 -3.81
C LYS A 29 -8.89 -3.45 -4.35
N LEU A 30 -7.63 -3.03 -4.30
CA LEU A 30 -7.22 -1.71 -4.78
C LEU A 30 -7.35 -1.60 -6.30
N MET A 31 -6.98 -2.65 -7.04
CA MET A 31 -7.20 -2.73 -8.49
C MET A 31 -8.69 -2.59 -8.84
N ASP A 32 -9.57 -3.28 -8.12
CA ASP A 32 -11.02 -3.18 -8.33
C ASP A 32 -11.55 -1.78 -8.02
N ILE A 33 -11.07 -1.14 -6.95
CA ILE A 33 -11.41 0.25 -6.59
C ILE A 33 -10.93 1.19 -7.69
N GLN A 34 -9.67 1.07 -8.13
CA GLN A 34 -9.10 1.92 -9.17
C GLN A 34 -9.85 1.78 -10.49
N LYS A 35 -10.23 0.55 -10.88
CA LYS A 35 -11.03 0.29 -12.09
C LYS A 35 -12.40 0.98 -12.07
N ARG A 36 -13.05 1.06 -10.90
CA ARG A 36 -14.39 1.64 -10.74
C ARG A 36 -14.36 3.15 -10.53
N SER A 37 -13.41 3.63 -9.73
CA SER A 37 -13.42 4.99 -9.17
C SER A 37 -12.29 5.87 -9.68
N LYS A 38 -11.26 5.31 -10.33
CA LYS A 38 -10.10 6.04 -10.87
C LYS A 38 -9.49 7.02 -9.85
N ILE A 39 -9.20 6.50 -8.66
CA ILE A 39 -8.68 7.26 -7.52
C ILE A 39 -7.22 7.70 -7.68
N PHE A 40 -6.44 7.00 -8.50
CA PHE A 40 -5.09 7.38 -8.88
C PHE A 40 -5.06 7.94 -10.30
N ARG A 41 -4.27 8.99 -10.48
CA ARG A 41 -3.94 9.62 -11.76
C ARG A 41 -2.42 9.71 -11.89
N LYS A 42 -1.97 9.90 -13.13
CA LYS A 42 -0.56 10.13 -13.42
C LYS A 42 -0.08 11.38 -12.66
N ASP A 43 1.13 11.28 -12.11
CA ASP A 43 1.87 12.30 -11.37
C ASP A 43 1.24 12.72 -10.03
N ASP A 44 0.29 11.92 -9.51
CA ASP A 44 -0.29 12.15 -8.19
C ASP A 44 0.75 12.01 -7.06
N THR A 45 0.50 12.72 -5.96
CA THR A 45 1.18 12.49 -4.68
C THR A 45 0.28 11.66 -3.77
N VAL A 46 0.75 10.49 -3.37
CA VAL A 46 -0.03 9.48 -2.63
C VAL A 46 0.59 9.24 -1.26
N LEU A 47 -0.26 9.23 -0.23
CA LEU A 47 0.07 8.81 1.12
C LEU A 47 -0.62 7.47 1.43
N ASP A 48 0.15 6.42 1.69
CA ASP A 48 -0.34 5.08 2.05
C ASP A 48 -0.18 4.84 3.56
N LEU A 49 -1.27 4.93 4.32
CA LEU A 49 -1.28 4.77 5.78
C LEU A 49 -1.64 3.32 6.17
N GLY A 50 -0.85 2.73 7.05
CA GLY A 50 -0.95 1.30 7.34
C GLY A 50 -0.45 0.45 6.18
N ALA A 51 0.64 0.91 5.55
CA ALA A 51 1.10 0.40 4.27
C ALA A 51 1.69 -1.01 4.35
N ALA A 52 2.10 -1.54 5.51
CA ALA A 52 2.78 -2.84 5.58
C ALA A 52 1.87 -3.98 5.07
N PRO A 53 2.35 -4.86 4.17
CA PRO A 53 3.74 -5.05 3.70
C PRO A 53 4.13 -4.27 2.42
N GLY A 54 3.31 -3.34 1.95
CA GLY A 54 3.56 -2.48 0.78
C GLY A 54 2.78 -2.89 -0.47
N GLY A 55 1.76 -3.75 -0.34
CA GLY A 55 1.00 -4.26 -1.48
C GLY A 55 0.20 -3.16 -2.21
N TRP A 56 -0.47 -2.28 -1.46
CA TRP A 56 -1.20 -1.17 -2.07
C TRP A 56 -0.25 -0.15 -2.70
N SER A 57 0.90 0.10 -2.06
CA SER A 57 1.96 0.95 -2.59
C SER A 57 2.49 0.45 -3.95
N GLN A 58 2.61 -0.87 -4.16
CA GLN A 58 2.97 -1.42 -5.48
C GLN A 58 1.98 -1.00 -6.56
N ILE A 59 0.68 -1.13 -6.28
CA ILE A 59 -0.35 -0.81 -7.25
C ILE A 59 -0.41 0.70 -7.49
N ALA A 60 -0.33 1.51 -6.45
CA ALA A 60 -0.34 2.97 -6.60
C ALA A 60 0.80 3.46 -7.51
N LEU A 61 2.02 2.94 -7.35
CA LEU A 61 3.17 3.27 -8.20
C LEU A 61 2.96 2.94 -9.68
N GLU A 62 2.28 1.83 -9.98
CA GLU A 62 1.95 1.47 -11.37
C GLU A 62 1.06 2.53 -12.06
N TYR A 63 0.21 3.24 -11.30
CA TYR A 63 -0.72 4.23 -11.85
C TYR A 63 -0.17 5.66 -11.85
N ILE A 64 0.56 6.06 -10.79
CA ILE A 64 1.06 7.43 -10.69
C ILE A 64 2.29 7.69 -11.56
N GLY A 65 3.04 6.65 -11.94
CA GLY A 65 4.20 6.78 -12.82
C GLY A 65 5.45 7.31 -12.12
N GLU A 66 6.49 7.61 -12.90
CA GLU A 66 7.83 7.96 -12.39
C GLU A 66 7.92 9.37 -11.78
N ASP A 67 7.10 10.31 -12.28
CA ASP A 67 7.04 11.69 -11.76
C ASP A 67 6.08 11.80 -10.56
N GLY A 68 5.28 10.76 -10.31
CA GLY A 68 4.43 10.65 -9.14
C GLY A 68 5.24 10.41 -7.86
N LYS A 69 4.66 10.79 -6.73
CA LYS A 69 5.30 10.62 -5.41
C LYS A 69 4.48 9.68 -4.55
N LEU A 70 5.14 8.69 -3.95
CA LEU A 70 4.51 7.84 -2.95
C LEU A 70 5.28 7.87 -1.64
N VAL A 71 4.56 8.21 -0.57
CA VAL A 71 5.05 8.05 0.80
C VAL A 71 4.14 7.04 1.50
N GLY A 72 4.72 5.97 2.05
CA GLY A 72 4.00 5.00 2.86
C GLY A 72 4.42 5.08 4.32
N MET A 73 3.50 4.80 5.23
CA MET A 73 3.78 4.77 6.65
C MET A 73 3.08 3.61 7.35
N ASP A 74 3.82 2.96 8.24
CA ASP A 74 3.30 1.90 9.11
C ASP A 74 4.12 1.81 10.40
N LEU A 75 3.56 1.18 11.42
CA LEU A 75 4.29 0.83 12.65
C LEU A 75 5.32 -0.27 12.37
N GLN A 76 5.01 -1.15 11.41
CA GLN A 76 5.86 -2.27 11.01
C GLN A 76 6.83 -1.85 9.90
N HIS A 77 7.99 -2.50 9.89
CA HIS A 77 8.96 -2.32 8.81
C HIS A 77 8.38 -2.76 7.46
N ILE A 78 8.57 -1.92 6.43
CA ILE A 78 8.21 -2.21 5.04
C ILE A 78 9.50 -2.34 4.24
N LEU A 79 9.62 -3.44 3.50
CA LEU A 79 10.76 -3.62 2.60
C LEU A 79 10.81 -2.49 1.56
N PRO A 80 12.00 -1.96 1.22
CA PRO A 80 12.10 -0.90 0.22
C PRO A 80 11.40 -1.25 -1.10
N LEU A 81 10.76 -0.27 -1.72
CA LEU A 81 10.11 -0.40 -3.02
C LEU A 81 10.55 0.77 -3.89
N LYS A 82 11.08 0.50 -5.08
CA LYS A 82 11.57 1.54 -5.99
C LYS A 82 10.43 2.52 -6.31
N GLY A 83 10.70 3.82 -6.17
CA GLY A 83 9.71 4.88 -6.39
C GLY A 83 8.87 5.24 -5.15
N ALA A 84 8.99 4.50 -4.05
CA ALA A 84 8.33 4.81 -2.79
C ALA A 84 9.34 5.18 -1.70
N GLN A 85 8.95 6.13 -0.86
CA GLN A 85 9.58 6.39 0.43
C GLN A 85 8.72 5.77 1.53
N PHE A 86 9.33 5.07 2.48
CA PHE A 86 8.62 4.52 3.63
C PHE A 86 9.14 5.13 4.92
N LEU A 87 8.21 5.57 5.77
CA LEU A 87 8.47 6.02 7.13
C LEU A 87 7.91 5.00 8.10
N GLN A 88 8.72 4.56 9.07
CA GLN A 88 8.25 3.69 10.14
C GLN A 88 7.91 4.53 11.35
N GLY A 89 6.65 4.54 11.76
CA GLY A 89 6.19 5.39 12.85
C GLY A 89 4.69 5.33 13.07
N ASP A 90 4.24 5.97 14.14
CA ASP A 90 2.83 6.13 14.46
C ASP A 90 2.34 7.48 13.94
N ILE A 91 1.38 7.46 13.00
CA ILE A 91 0.75 8.67 12.44
C ILE A 91 0.13 9.58 13.51
N ARG A 92 -0.18 9.04 14.71
CA ARG A 92 -0.74 9.78 15.82
C ARG A 92 0.32 10.58 16.59
N GLU A 93 1.61 10.34 16.37
CA GLU A 93 2.67 11.12 17.00
C GLU A 93 2.96 12.38 16.17
N SER A 94 3.34 13.47 16.85
CA SER A 94 3.53 14.78 16.19
C SER A 94 4.82 14.81 15.37
N GLU A 95 5.83 14.08 15.85
CA GLU A 95 7.16 13.94 15.29
C GLU A 95 7.08 13.25 13.94
N THR A 96 6.34 12.15 13.85
CA THR A 96 6.11 11.41 12.61
C THR A 96 5.33 12.24 11.59
N ARG A 97 4.38 13.07 12.03
CA ARG A 97 3.66 13.99 11.14
C ARG A 97 4.56 15.07 10.55
N LYS A 98 5.48 15.63 11.34
CA LYS A 98 6.48 16.59 10.86
C LYS A 98 7.42 16.00 9.81
N GLU A 99 7.65 14.69 9.81
CA GLU A 99 8.44 14.04 8.77
C GLU A 99 7.70 13.93 7.44
N LEU A 100 6.37 13.85 7.45
CA LEU A 100 5.55 13.87 6.23
C LEU A 100 5.41 15.25 5.58
N GLU A 101 5.61 16.32 6.35
CA GLU A 101 5.49 17.71 5.87
C GLU A 101 6.75 18.18 5.11
N LYS A 102 7.79 17.35 5.05
CA LYS A 102 9.05 17.63 4.35
C LYS A 102 9.00 17.20 2.88
#